data_AF-A0A3N9NZW0-F1
#
_entry.id   AF-A0A3N9NZW0-F1
#
_cell.length_a   1.000
_cell.length_b   1.000
_cell.length_c   1.000
_cell.angle_alpha   90.00
_cell.angle_beta   90.00
_cell.angle_gamma   90.00
#
_symmetry.space_group_name_H-M   'P 1'
#
loop_
_entity.id
_entity.type
_entity.pdbx_description
1 polymer ?
#
loop_
_entity_poly.entity_id
_entity_poly.type
_entity_poly.pdbx_seq_one_letter_code
_entity_poly.pdbx_strand_id
1 'polypeptide(L)' 'MTSEKYKIVIAGAGGIGRAAGLLLREIADFECDIFLGDKFENVAREAAEWILENSGRKGQVDSFEMTGKK' A
#
# COMPACT_ATOMS: atom_id res chain seq x y z
N MET A 1 6.78 14.95 -19.81
CA MET A 1 5.55 14.70 -19.03
C MET A 1 5.99 14.11 -17.71
N THR A 2 5.96 14.88 -16.63
CA THR A 2 6.12 14.34 -15.28
C THR A 2 4.79 13.69 -14.92
N SER A 3 4.77 12.37 -14.78
CA SER A 3 3.59 11.66 -14.30
C SER A 3 3.27 12.17 -12.89
N GLU A 4 2.03 12.58 -12.64
CA GLU A 4 1.57 12.93 -11.29
C GLU A 4 1.80 11.72 -10.37
N LYS A 5 2.35 11.98 -9.18
CA LYS A 5 2.68 10.96 -8.20
C LYS A 5 1.91 11.20 -6.91
N TYR A 6 1.08 10.24 -6.51
CA TYR A 6 0.22 10.37 -5.33
C TYR A 6 0.70 9.48 -4.18
N LYS A 7 0.53 9.98 -2.95
CA LYS A 7 0.72 9.18 -1.73
C LYS A 7 -0.64 8.71 -1.25
N ILE A 8 -0.81 7.40 -1.14
CA ILE A 8 -2.09 6.78 -0.77
C ILE A 8 -1.90 6.03 0.55
N VAL A 9 -2.75 6.34 1.53
CA VAL A 9 -2.80 5.61 2.79
C VAL A 9 -4.00 4.67 2.76
N ILE A 10 -3.75 3.39 3.02
CA ILE A 10 -4.79 2.37 3.17
C ILE A 10 -4.85 1.96 4.63
N ALA A 11 -5.95 2.33 5.31
CA ALA A 11 -6.20 1.95 6.69
C ALA A 11 -6.95 0.60 6.76
N GLY A 12 -6.25 -0.44 7.18
CA GLY A 12 -6.66 -1.85 7.17
C GLY A 12 -5.92 -2.62 6.06
N ALA A 13 -4.99 -3.51 6.45
CA ALA A 13 -4.11 -4.25 5.54
C ALA A 13 -4.51 -5.73 5.36
N GLY A 14 -5.73 -6.09 5.76
CA GLY A 14 -6.31 -7.41 5.47
C GLY A 14 -6.54 -7.66 3.97
N GLY A 15 -7.29 -8.71 3.64
CA GLY A 15 -7.45 -9.18 2.25
C GLY A 15 -7.88 -8.10 1.25
N ILE A 16 -8.79 -7.21 1.65
CA ILE A 16 -9.27 -6.10 0.80
C ILE A 16 -8.20 -5.01 0.66
N GLY A 17 -7.55 -4.62 1.75
CA GLY A 17 -6.57 -3.54 1.75
C GLY A 17 -5.39 -3.83 0.84
N ARG A 18 -4.81 -5.03 0.95
CA ARG A 18 -3.70 -5.45 0.07
C ARG A 18 -4.12 -5.58 -1.39
N ALA A 19 -5.34 -6.06 -1.67
CA ALA A 19 -5.85 -6.18 -3.04
C ALA A 19 -6.09 -4.81 -3.67
N ALA A 20 -6.66 -3.86 -2.91
CA ALA A 20 -6.83 -2.48 -3.35
C ALA A 20 -5.48 -1.82 -3.65
N GLY A 21 -4.47 -2.03 -2.79
CA GLY A 21 -3.12 -1.53 -3.03
C GLY A 21 -2.49 -2.09 -4.31
N LEU A 22 -2.60 -3.40 -4.53
CA LEU A 22 -2.12 -4.03 -5.77
C LEU A 22 -2.82 -3.45 -7.01
N LEU A 23 -4.16 -3.38 -6.97
CA LEU A 23 -4.94 -2.85 -8.08
C LEU A 23 -4.57 -1.40 -8.39
N LEU A 24 -4.48 -0.53 -7.37
CA LEU A 24 -4.06 0.86 -7.56
C LEU A 24 -2.71 0.97 -8.27
N ARG A 25 -1.75 0.11 -7.93
CA ARG A 25 -0.42 0.14 -8.53
C ARG A 25 -0.43 -0.35 -9.99
N GLU A 26 -1.26 -1.34 -10.31
CA GLU A 26 -1.32 -1.98 -11.63
C GLU A 26 -2.24 -1.25 -12.62
N ILE A 27 -3.39 -0.75 -12.18
CA ILE A 27 -4.46 -0.26 -13.08
C ILE A 27 -4.55 1.27 -13.13
N ALA A 28 -4.00 1.98 -12.15
CA ALA A 28 -4.04 3.43 -12.18
C ALA A 28 -3.21 3.99 -13.35
N ASP A 29 -3.70 5.07 -13.93
CA ASP A 29 -3.04 5.88 -14.95
C ASP A 29 -2.01 6.86 -14.37
N PHE A 30 -1.77 6.80 -13.06
CA PHE A 30 -0.77 7.57 -12.31
C PHE A 30 0.19 6.67 -11.52
N GLU A 31 1.33 7.22 -11.09
CA GLU A 31 2.24 6.55 -10.16
C GLU A 31 1.78 6.77 -8.72
N CYS A 32 1.87 5.75 -7.86
CA CYS A 32 1.50 5.88 -6.45
C CYS A 32 2.54 5.30 -5.51
N ASP A 33 2.75 5.99 -4.39
CA ASP A 33 3.37 5.42 -3.19
C ASP A 33 2.24 4.97 -2.26
N ILE A 34 2.28 3.72 -1.81
CA ILE A 34 1.24 3.10 -0.99
C ILE A 34 1.77 2.89 0.42
N PHE A 35 1.01 3.35 1.41
CA PHE A 35 1.29 3.18 2.83
C PHE A 35 0.17 2.37 3.49
N LEU A 36 0.45 1.13 3.86
CA LEU A 36 -0.50 0.21 4.48
C LEU A 36 -0.44 0.35 6.00
N GLY A 37 -1.54 0.81 6.58
CA GLY A 37 -1.73 0.85 8.02
C GLY A 37 -2.55 -0.35 8.49
N ASP A 38 -2.14 -1.02 9.56
CA ASP A 38 -2.99 -1.97 10.27
C ASP A 38 -2.74 -1.90 11.78
N LYS A 39 -3.71 -2.34 12.59
CA LYS A 39 -3.53 -2.49 14.03
C LYS A 39 -2.41 -3.50 14.34
N PHE A 40 -2.21 -4.49 13.47
CA PHE A 40 -1.18 -5.50 13.64
C PHE A 40 -0.03 -5.22 12.67
N GLU A 41 1.14 -4.85 13.20
CA GLU A 41 2.32 -4.51 12.41
C GLU A 41 2.68 -5.61 11.39
N ASN A 42 2.63 -6.88 11.80
CA ASN A 42 2.96 -8.00 10.91
C ASN A 42 1.99 -8.10 9.72
N VAL A 43 0.69 -7.83 9.93
CA VAL A 43 -0.31 -7.84 8.84
C VAL A 43 -0.04 -6.73 7.85
N ALA A 44 0.27 -5.52 8.34
CA ALA A 44 0.63 -4.40 7.49
C ALA A 44 1.89 -4.67 6.66
N ARG A 45 2.94 -5.20 7.32
CA ARG A 45 4.21 -5.55 6.65
C ARG A 45 4.04 -6.65 5.62
N GLU A 46 3.39 -7.76 5.98
CA GLU A 46 3.12 -8.88 5.06
C GLU A 46 2.31 -8.41 3.85
N ALA A 47 1.36 -7.48 4.02
CA ALA A 47 0.61 -6.91 2.90
C ALA A 47 1.48 -6.08 1.96
N ALA A 48 2.40 -5.26 2.50
CA ALA A 48 3.30 -4.43 1.71
C ALA A 48 4.28 -5.30 0.90
N GLU A 49 4.88 -6.30 1.54
CA GLU A 49 5.75 -7.30 0.91
C GLU A 49 5.01 -8.05 -0.20
N TRP A 50 3.80 -8.56 0.10
CA TRP A 50 2.98 -9.27 -0.88
C TRP A 50 2.64 -8.41 -2.11
N ILE A 51 2.36 -7.11 -1.94
CA ILE A 51 2.13 -6.20 -3.08
C ILE A 51 3.42 -6.02 -3.89
N LEU A 52 4.58 -5.87 -3.24
CA LEU A 52 5.88 -5.73 -3.93
C LEU A 52 6.25 -6.98 -4.72
N GLU A 53 5.98 -8.17 -4.19
CA GLU A 53 6.21 -9.45 -4.87
C GLU A 53 5.31 -9.66 -6.10
N ASN A 54 4.10 -9.10 -6.08
CA ASN A 54 3.09 -9.31 -7.13
C ASN A 54 2.94 -8.11 -8.10
N SER A 55 3.77 -7.07 -7.99
CA SER A 55 3.74 -5.90 -8.88
C SER A 55 5.13 -5.34 -9.15
N GLY A 56 5.49 -5.25 -10.43
CA GLY A 56 6.74 -4.65 -10.91
C GLY A 56 6.64 -3.15 -11.24
N ARG A 57 5.51 -2.50 -10.96
CA ARG A 57 5.28 -1.07 -11.25
C ARG A 57 6.14 -0.19 -10.35
N LYS A 58 6.41 1.04 -10.76
CA LYS A 58 7.18 1.99 -9.93
C LYS A 58 6.34 2.50 -8.75
N GLY A 59 6.98 3.15 -7.79
CA GLY A 59 6.36 3.61 -6.55
C GLY A 59 6.80 2.80 -5.33
N GLN A 60 6.78 3.44 -4.17
CA GLN A 60 7.10 2.87 -2.86
C GLN A 60 5.88 2.13 -2.31
N VAL A 61 6.11 1.02 -1.60
CA VAL A 61 5.08 0.35 -0.81
C VAL A 61 5.66 0.12 0.57
N ASP A 62 5.10 0.79 1.57
CA ASP A 62 5.51 0.70 2.96
C ASP A 62 4.34 0.35 3.86
N SER A 63 4.68 -0.05 5.09
CA SER A 63 3.71 -0.38 6.12
C SER A 63 3.97 0.39 7.41
N PHE A 64 2.91 0.62 8.19
CA PHE A 64 3.02 1.18 9.53
C PHE A 64 1.99 0.56 10.49
N GLU A 65 2.36 0.44 11.75
CA GLU A 65 1.41 0.08 12.81
C GLU A 65 0.51 1.28 13.14
N MET A 66 -0.81 1.07 13.07
CA MET A 66 -1.79 2.04 13.50
C MET A 66 -1.94 1.98 15.02
N THR A 67 -1.04 2.67 15.71
CA THR A 67 -1.15 2.83 17.17
C THR A 67 -2.34 3.73 17.50
N GLY A 68 -3.40 3.15 18.04
CA GLY A 68 -4.49 3.92 18.61
C GLY A 68 -3.98 4.65 19.86
N LYS A 69 -3.69 5.95 19.77
CA LYS A 69 -3.62 6.76 21.00
C LYS A 69 -5.01 6.77 21.62
N LYS A 70 -5.12 6.23 22.84
CA LYS A 70 -6.21 6.59 23.76
C LYS A 70 -6.00 8.02 24.24
#